data_AF-A0A956TEP8-F1
#
_entry.id   AF-A0A956TEP8-F1
#
_cell.length_a   1.000
_cell.length_b   1.000
_cell.length_c   1.000
_cell.angle_alpha   90.00
_cell.angle_beta   90.00
_cell.angle_gamma   90.00
#
_symmetry.space_group_name_H-M   'P 1'
#
loop_
_entity.id
_entity.type
_entity.pdbx_description
1 polymer ?
#
loop_
_entity_poly.entity_id
_entity_poly.type
_entity_poly.pdbx_seq_one_letter_code
_entity_poly.pdbx_strand_id
1 'polypeptide(L)'
;MSISRRDFLKVSFFSAAAAAMTACGRPVEHGVVSQFQMPEYTLPGDPLYWASCCTELRSDCPVSVKTVENRAIHVMGLPGNFLTHGKVDTVSITGLQSMYHPERLSDHYKGGNTVDGDSVLKDLARQLGNAGKDNALWIVDRICGTRGG
;
A
#
# COMPACT_ATOMS: atom_id res chain seq x y z
N MET A 1 -1.61 60.70 -12.65
CA MET A 1 -1.23 59.90 -13.83
C MET A 1 -2.48 59.25 -14.40
N SER A 2 -2.98 59.65 -15.56
CA SER A 2 -4.02 58.87 -16.26
C SER A 2 -3.34 57.76 -17.05
N ILE A 3 -3.74 56.51 -16.83
CA ILE A 3 -3.28 55.38 -17.62
C ILE A 3 -4.00 55.44 -18.97
N SER A 4 -3.26 55.56 -20.07
CA SER A 4 -3.86 55.49 -21.40
C SER A 4 -4.21 54.03 -21.71
N ARG A 5 -5.31 53.79 -22.44
CA ARG A 5 -5.74 52.45 -22.87
C ARG A 5 -4.61 51.68 -23.57
N ARG A 6 -3.72 52.40 -24.28
CA ARG A 6 -2.58 51.82 -24.97
C ARG A 6 -1.48 51.34 -24.02
N ASP A 7 -1.25 52.07 -22.93
CA ASP A 7 -0.22 51.71 -21.95
C ASP A 7 -0.69 50.59 -21.04
N PHE A 8 -1.99 50.53 -20.73
CA PHE A 8 -2.61 49.36 -20.09
C PHE A 8 -2.39 48.10 -20.93
N LEU A 9 -2.69 48.14 -22.23
CA LEU A 9 -2.51 46.99 -23.12
C LEU A 9 -1.05 46.54 -23.18
N LYS A 10 -0.09 47.47 -23.31
CA LYS A 10 1.34 47.14 -23.30
C LYS A 10 1.74 46.43 -22.01
N VAL A 11 1.36 46.97 -20.84
CA VAL A 11 1.71 46.36 -19.55
C VAL A 11 1.07 44.99 -19.40
N SER A 12 -0.18 44.81 -19.83
CA SER A 12 -0.85 43.50 -19.79
C SER A 12 -0.22 42.47 -20.74
N PHE A 13 0.24 42.89 -21.93
CA PHE A 13 0.92 41.99 -22.86
C PHE A 13 2.31 41.58 -22.33
N PHE A 14 3.06 42.52 -21.73
CA PHE A 14 4.35 42.22 -21.13
C PHE A 14 4.24 41.29 -19.91
N SER A 15 3.24 41.50 -19.04
CA SER A 15 3.03 40.64 -17.88
C SER A 15 2.58 39.22 -18.28
N ALA A 16 1.69 39.11 -19.28
CA ALA A 16 1.24 37.82 -19.80
C ALA A 16 2.39 37.04 -20.46
N ALA A 17 3.25 37.72 -21.24
CA ALA A 17 4.40 37.09 -21.88
C ALA A 17 5.43 36.58 -20.85
N ALA A 18 5.68 37.34 -19.79
CA ALA A 18 6.58 36.93 -18.72
C ALA A 18 6.08 35.68 -17.98
N ALA A 19 4.78 35.60 -17.67
CA ALA A 19 4.18 34.43 -17.03
C ALA A 19 4.19 33.18 -17.93
N ALA A 20 4.01 33.36 -19.25
CA ALA A 20 4.08 32.26 -20.21
C ALA A 20 5.50 31.66 -20.31
N MET A 21 6.55 32.47 -20.17
CA MET A 21 7.93 32.01 -20.18
C MET A 21 8.27 31.16 -18.95
N THR A 22 7.75 31.52 -17.77
CA THR A 22 7.91 30.70 -16.55
C THR A 22 7.07 29.42 -16.58
N ALA A 23 6.00 29.38 -17.38
CA ALA A 23 5.19 28.19 -17.58
C ALA A 23 5.90 27.10 -18.41
N CYS A 24 6.95 27.43 -19.16
CA CYS A 24 7.82 26.46 -19.85
C CYS A 24 9.00 25.96 -18.99
N GLY A 25 9.01 26.25 -17.69
CA GLY A 25 9.99 25.67 -16.77
C GLY A 25 9.94 24.15 -16.82
N ARG A 26 11.09 23.50 -16.97
CA ARG A 26 11.20 22.04 -16.94
C ARG A 26 10.56 21.51 -15.64
N PRO A 27 9.70 20.48 -15.70
CA PRO A 27 9.21 19.84 -14.49
C PRO A 27 10.40 19.34 -13.67
N VAL A 28 10.26 19.35 -12.34
CA VAL A 28 11.23 18.78 -11.40
C VAL A 28 11.70 17.42 -11.91
N GLU A 29 13.02 17.25 -12.04
CA GLU A 29 13.60 15.97 -12.44
C GLU A 29 13.33 14.97 -11.32
N HIS A 30 12.37 14.07 -11.56
CA HIS A 30 12.14 12.94 -10.68
C HIS A 30 13.19 11.88 -10.99
N GLY A 31 14.06 11.59 -10.01
CA GLY A 31 15.04 10.52 -10.14
C GLY A 31 14.35 9.17 -10.30
N VAL A 32 14.74 8.41 -11.32
CA VAL A 32 14.32 7.01 -11.49
C VAL A 32 15.27 6.15 -10.65
N VAL A 33 14.73 5.51 -9.61
CA VAL A 33 15.49 4.58 -8.77
C VAL A 33 15.15 3.15 -9.20
N SER A 34 16.13 2.42 -9.72
CA SER A 34 15.97 1.01 -10.07
C SER A 34 16.21 0.11 -8.86
N GLN A 35 15.59 -1.08 -8.87
CA GLN A 35 15.92 -2.13 -7.91
C GLN A 35 17.39 -2.54 -8.07
N PHE A 36 18.14 -2.64 -6.96
CA PHE A 36 19.55 -3.02 -6.99
C PHE A 36 19.75 -4.48 -7.43
N GLN A 37 18.85 -5.37 -6.99
CA GLN A 37 18.84 -6.77 -7.38
C GLN A 37 17.44 -7.11 -7.89
N MET A 38 17.36 -7.39 -9.18
CA MET A 38 16.11 -7.66 -9.85
C MET A 38 15.77 -9.16 -9.78
N PRO A 39 14.59 -9.55 -9.26
CA PRO A 39 14.15 -10.94 -9.32
C PRO A 39 13.75 -11.32 -10.75
N GLU A 40 14.01 -12.56 -11.16
CA GLU A 40 13.83 -13.06 -12.54
C GLU A 40 12.37 -12.98 -13.02
N TYR A 41 11.41 -13.12 -12.11
CA TYR A 41 9.98 -13.14 -12.43
C TYR A 41 9.34 -11.75 -12.52
N THR A 42 10.06 -10.68 -12.20
CA THR A 42 9.54 -9.31 -12.26
C THR A 42 10.21 -8.56 -13.39
N LEU A 43 9.45 -7.78 -14.17
CA LEU A 43 9.97 -6.79 -15.10
C LEU A 43 9.50 -5.39 -14.65
N PRO A 44 10.33 -4.33 -14.72
CA PRO A 44 9.91 -3.00 -14.28
C PRO A 44 8.82 -2.49 -15.23
N GLY A 45 7.72 -2.02 -14.67
CA GLY A 45 6.56 -1.55 -15.44
C GLY A 45 5.52 -2.62 -15.79
N ASP A 46 5.88 -3.91 -15.76
CA ASP A 46 4.93 -4.99 -16.02
C ASP A 46 4.20 -5.43 -14.73
N PRO A 47 2.86 -5.53 -14.77
CA PRO A 47 2.11 -5.97 -13.62
C PRO A 47 2.15 -7.49 -13.47
N LEU A 48 2.36 -7.93 -12.25
CA LEU A 48 2.29 -9.33 -11.86
C LEU A 48 0.99 -9.60 -11.08
N TYR A 49 0.48 -10.82 -11.19
CA TYR A 49 -0.75 -11.25 -10.54
C TYR A 49 -0.46 -12.43 -9.61
N TRP A 50 -0.81 -12.28 -8.33
CA TRP A 50 -0.67 -13.32 -7.32
C TRP A 50 -2.02 -13.82 -6.86
N ALA A 51 -2.15 -15.14 -6.73
CA ALA A 51 -3.29 -15.74 -6.05
C ALA A 51 -3.13 -15.59 -4.52
N SER A 52 -4.10 -14.95 -3.89
CA SER A 52 -4.15 -14.71 -2.45
C SER A 52 -5.58 -14.90 -1.91
N CYS A 53 -5.78 -14.72 -0.62
CA CYS A 53 -7.09 -14.80 0.03
C CYS A 53 -7.31 -13.60 0.96
N CYS A 54 -8.54 -13.10 1.02
CA CYS A 54 -8.92 -12.08 2.00
C CYS A 54 -9.21 -12.72 3.37
N THR A 55 -8.81 -12.06 4.45
CA THR A 55 -9.02 -12.50 5.84
C THR A 55 -10.09 -11.69 6.59
N GLU A 56 -10.50 -10.56 6.00
CA GLU A 56 -11.43 -9.57 6.58
C GLU A 56 -12.84 -10.12 6.82
N LEU A 57 -13.29 -11.06 5.98
CA LEU A 57 -14.62 -11.64 6.08
C LEU A 57 -14.56 -13.04 6.68
N ARG A 58 -15.56 -13.42 7.47
CA ARG A 58 -15.68 -14.76 8.08
C ARG A 58 -15.63 -15.91 7.07
N SER A 59 -15.93 -15.65 5.80
CA SER A 59 -15.69 -16.59 4.71
C SER A 59 -14.41 -16.19 3.97
N ASP A 60 -13.56 -17.17 3.71
CA ASP A 60 -12.37 -16.99 2.90
C ASP A 60 -12.79 -16.62 1.48
N CYS A 61 -12.30 -15.50 0.96
CA CYS A 61 -12.51 -15.09 -0.42
C CYS A 61 -11.20 -15.15 -1.19
N PRO A 62 -11.07 -16.00 -2.21
CA PRO A 62 -9.88 -16.03 -3.05
C PRO A 62 -9.88 -14.86 -4.02
N VAL A 63 -8.75 -14.17 -4.06
CA VAL A 63 -8.52 -12.94 -4.80
C VAL A 63 -7.23 -13.05 -5.61
N SER A 64 -7.18 -12.32 -6.73
CA SER A 64 -5.98 -12.08 -7.51
C SER A 64 -5.48 -10.66 -7.23
N VAL A 65 -4.28 -10.54 -6.68
CA VAL A 65 -3.67 -9.24 -6.35
C VAL A 65 -2.73 -8.85 -7.47
N LYS A 66 -2.98 -7.69 -8.07
CA LYS A 66 -2.06 -7.05 -9.02
C LYS A 66 -1.00 -6.28 -8.23
N THR A 67 0.26 -6.58 -8.46
CA THR A 67 1.37 -5.76 -7.94
C THR A 67 2.26 -5.27 -9.06
N VAL A 68 2.82 -4.08 -8.88
CA VAL A 68 3.79 -3.44 -9.76
C VAL A 68 4.98 -3.11 -8.90
N GLU A 69 6.18 -3.54 -9.30
CA GLU A 69 7.41 -3.29 -8.54
C GLU A 69 7.30 -3.71 -7.05
N ASN A 70 6.67 -4.86 -6.80
CA ASN A 70 6.40 -5.43 -5.46
C ASN A 70 5.41 -4.63 -4.60
N ARG A 71 4.68 -3.66 -5.18
CA ARG A 71 3.62 -2.92 -4.49
C ARG A 71 2.24 -3.35 -4.98
N ALA A 72 1.38 -3.81 -4.07
CA ALA A 72 0.00 -4.12 -4.39
C ALA A 72 -0.75 -2.86 -4.80
N ILE A 73 -1.33 -2.88 -6.01
CA ILE A 73 -2.06 -1.74 -6.57
C ILE A 73 -3.56 -2.01 -6.70
N HIS A 74 -3.95 -3.27 -6.85
CA HIS A 74 -5.35 -3.61 -7.09
C HIS A 74 -5.66 -5.05 -6.69
N VAL A 75 -6.88 -5.27 -6.18
CA VAL A 75 -7.39 -6.59 -5.79
C VAL A 75 -8.57 -6.92 -6.69
N MET A 76 -8.51 -8.08 -7.35
CA MET A 76 -9.53 -8.62 -8.25
C MET A 76 -9.98 -9.99 -7.79
N GLY A 77 -11.06 -10.52 -8.36
CA GLY A 77 -11.46 -11.90 -8.11
C GLY A 77 -10.53 -12.89 -8.82
N LEU A 78 -10.30 -14.05 -8.22
CA LEU A 78 -9.51 -15.11 -8.84
C LEU A 78 -10.35 -15.81 -9.94
N PRO A 79 -9.97 -15.73 -11.23
CA PRO A 79 -10.69 -16.40 -12.30
C PRO A 79 -10.59 -17.92 -12.16
N GLY A 80 -11.68 -18.64 -12.45
CA GLY A 80 -11.71 -20.12 -12.37
C GLY A 80 -11.94 -20.70 -10.97
N ASN A 81 -12.03 -19.86 -9.93
CA ASN A 81 -12.39 -20.33 -8.60
C ASN A 81 -13.90 -20.63 -8.47
N PHE A 82 -14.24 -21.71 -7.76
CA PHE A 82 -15.62 -22.17 -7.55
C PHE A 82 -16.43 -21.32 -6.57
N LEU A 83 -15.80 -20.63 -5.61
CA LEU A 83 -16.53 -19.82 -4.62
C LEU A 83 -17.01 -18.50 -5.21
N THR A 84 -16.13 -17.80 -5.92
CA THR A 84 -16.35 -16.40 -6.33
C THR A 84 -16.51 -16.24 -7.84
N HIS A 85 -16.14 -17.25 -8.64
CA HIS A 85 -16.20 -17.22 -10.11
C HIS A 85 -15.58 -15.94 -10.71
N GLY A 86 -14.44 -15.50 -10.19
CA GLY A 86 -13.75 -14.28 -10.64
C GLY A 86 -14.35 -12.96 -10.13
N LYS A 87 -15.36 -12.98 -9.26
CA LYS A 87 -15.88 -11.79 -8.58
C LYS A 87 -15.09 -11.47 -7.31
N VAL A 88 -15.22 -10.25 -6.82
CA VAL A 88 -14.58 -9.76 -5.60
C VAL A 88 -15.58 -8.93 -4.79
N ASP A 89 -15.46 -8.97 -3.47
CA ASP A 89 -16.25 -8.13 -2.58
C ASP A 89 -15.58 -6.77 -2.35
N THR A 90 -16.39 -5.78 -2.03
CA THR A 90 -16.01 -4.41 -1.67
C THR A 90 -15.07 -4.36 -0.45
N VAL A 91 -15.27 -5.23 0.53
CA VAL A 91 -14.41 -5.34 1.71
C VAL A 91 -12.99 -5.76 1.29
N SER A 92 -12.87 -6.72 0.38
CA SER A 92 -11.57 -7.20 -0.11
C SER A 92 -10.80 -6.13 -0.87
N ILE A 93 -11.49 -5.28 -1.64
CA ILE A 93 -10.88 -4.13 -2.32
C ILE A 93 -10.41 -3.09 -1.29
N THR A 94 -11.22 -2.84 -0.25
CA THR A 94 -10.92 -1.86 0.80
C THR A 94 -9.81 -2.34 1.73
N GLY A 95 -9.63 -3.65 1.90
CA GLY A 95 -8.53 -4.24 2.68
C GLY A 95 -7.15 -3.79 2.20
N LEU A 96 -6.99 -3.50 0.90
CA LEU A 96 -5.76 -2.92 0.37
C LEU A 96 -5.46 -1.54 0.97
N GLN A 97 -6.49 -0.73 1.24
CA GLN A 97 -6.33 0.58 1.86
C GLN A 97 -5.91 0.46 3.34
N SER A 98 -6.36 -0.57 4.05
CA SER A 98 -5.93 -0.84 5.43
C SER A 98 -4.42 -1.09 5.51
N MET A 99 -3.85 -1.80 4.53
CA MET A 99 -2.41 -2.06 4.45
C MET A 99 -1.57 -0.80 4.17
N TYR A 100 -2.13 0.15 3.42
CA TYR A 100 -1.49 1.43 3.10
C TYR A 100 -1.94 2.59 3.98
N HIS A 101 -2.64 2.32 5.09
CA HIS A 101 -3.11 3.37 5.99
C HIS A 101 -1.92 4.05 6.70
N PRO A 102 -1.85 5.40 6.75
CA PRO A 102 -0.71 6.10 7.34
C PRO A 102 -0.57 5.89 8.85
N GLU A 103 -1.68 5.64 9.55
CA GLU A 103 -1.69 5.36 11.00
C GLU A 103 -1.48 3.87 11.33
N ARG A 104 -1.13 3.04 10.34
CA ARG A 104 -0.85 1.62 10.59
C ARG A 104 0.35 1.50 11.53
N LEU A 105 0.22 0.63 12.53
CA LEU A 105 1.32 0.32 13.46
C LEU A 105 2.58 -0.05 12.68
N SER A 106 3.62 0.76 12.83
CA SER A 106 4.92 0.57 12.17
C SER A 106 5.94 -0.16 13.03
N ASP A 107 5.71 -0.21 14.35
CA ASP A 107 6.62 -0.76 15.34
C ASP A 107 5.85 -1.50 16.45
N HIS A 108 6.58 -2.18 17.34
CA HIS A 108 6.02 -2.89 18.46
C HIS A 108 5.90 -1.98 19.69
N TYR A 109 4.79 -2.10 20.42
CA TYR A 109 4.51 -1.25 21.59
C TYR A 109 4.17 -2.08 22.83
N LYS A 110 4.66 -1.64 23.98
CA LYS A 110 4.33 -2.19 25.29
C LYS A 110 4.07 -1.05 26.27
N GLY A 111 2.86 -0.97 26.82
CA GLY A 111 2.48 0.07 27.77
C GLY A 111 2.63 1.51 27.23
N GLY A 112 2.48 1.70 25.92
CA GLY A 112 2.60 3.00 25.26
C GLY A 112 4.02 3.39 24.81
N ASN A 113 5.04 2.59 25.14
CA ASN A 113 6.42 2.81 24.70
C ASN A 113 6.77 1.87 23.54
N THR A 114 7.60 2.35 22.62
CA THR A 114 8.18 1.54 21.53
C THR A 114 9.18 0.53 22.10
N VAL A 115 9.10 -0.72 21.64
CA VAL A 115 9.90 -1.84 22.15
C VAL A 115 10.44 -2.66 20.97
N ASP A 116 11.61 -3.25 21.13
CA ASP A 116 12.19 -4.15 20.13
C ASP A 116 11.42 -5.46 20.01
N GLY A 117 11.19 -5.93 18.79
CA GLY A 117 10.36 -7.10 18.49
C GLY A 117 10.85 -8.38 19.16
N ASP A 118 12.16 -8.58 19.25
CA ASP A 118 12.76 -9.76 19.89
C ASP A 118 12.46 -9.83 21.39
N SER A 119 12.40 -8.67 22.05
CA SER A 119 12.06 -8.61 23.47
C SER A 119 10.58 -8.92 23.72
N VAL A 120 9.70 -8.50 22.80
CA VAL A 120 8.27 -8.84 22.82
C VAL A 120 8.05 -10.34 22.66
N LEU A 121 8.76 -10.98 21.72
CA LEU A 121 8.68 -12.43 21.50
C LEU A 121 9.16 -13.22 22.72
N LYS A 122 10.26 -12.80 23.37
CA LYS A 122 10.77 -13.44 24.60
C LYS A 122 9.78 -13.30 25.76
N ASP A 123 9.17 -12.12 25.92
CA ASP A 123 8.16 -11.89 26.94
C ASP A 123 6.90 -12.74 26.70
N LEU A 124 6.45 -12.85 25.45
CA LEU A 124 5.36 -13.75 25.05
C LEU A 124 5.70 -15.21 25.34
N ALA A 125 6.89 -15.67 24.96
CA ALA A 125 7.35 -17.04 25.22
C ALA A 125 7.39 -17.35 26.73
N ARG A 126 7.80 -16.39 27.56
CA ARG A 126 7.78 -16.50 29.03
C ARG A 126 6.36 -16.57 29.58
N GLN A 127 5.45 -15.76 29.07
CA GLN A 127 4.04 -15.79 29.46
C GLN A 127 3.37 -17.10 29.06
N LEU A 128 3.69 -17.62 27.88
CA LEU A 128 3.25 -18.94 27.40
C LEU A 128 3.78 -20.07 28.29
N GLY A 129 5.06 -20.03 28.68
CA GLY A 129 5.64 -21.03 29.58
C GLY A 129 5.04 -21.01 31.00
N ASN A 130 4.58 -19.85 31.46
CA ASN A 130 3.91 -19.68 32.75
C ASN A 130 2.39 -19.95 32.69
N ALA A 131 1.80 -19.96 31.49
CA ALA A 131 0.39 -20.25 31.28
C ALA A 131 0.12 -21.75 31.43
N GLY A 132 -0.03 -22.21 32.68
CA GLY A 132 -0.67 -23.48 33.01
C GLY A 132 -2.20 -23.42 32.84
N LYS A 133 -2.84 -24.59 32.96
CA LYS A 133 -4.25 -24.98 32.60
C LYS A 133 -5.39 -23.98 32.84
N ASP A 134 -5.19 -22.90 33.61
CA ASP A 134 -6.22 -21.93 33.98
C ASP A 134 -6.18 -20.63 33.15
N ASN A 135 -5.18 -20.45 32.27
CA ASN A 135 -5.06 -19.26 31.43
C ASN A 135 -5.40 -19.56 29.96
N ALA A 136 -6.48 -18.98 29.45
CA ALA A 136 -6.86 -19.08 28.05
C ALA A 136 -6.20 -17.97 27.22
N LEU A 137 -5.26 -18.34 26.33
CA LEU A 137 -4.71 -17.45 25.32
C LEU A 137 -5.32 -17.78 23.96
N TRP A 138 -6.01 -16.82 23.36
CA TRP A 138 -6.57 -16.94 22.01
C TRP A 138 -5.77 -16.07 21.05
N ILE A 139 -4.92 -16.69 20.23
CA ILE A 139 -4.31 -16.05 19.08
C ILE A 139 -5.16 -16.45 17.88
N VAL A 140 -6.03 -15.55 17.43
CA VAL A 140 -6.83 -15.76 16.23
C VAL A 140 -6.26 -14.86 15.16
N ASP A 141 -5.43 -15.43 14.30
CA ASP A 141 -5.24 -14.92 12.96
C ASP A 141 -5.53 -16.06 11.98
N ARG A 142 -6.26 -15.76 10.92
CA ARG A 142 -6.57 -16.75 9.89
C ARG A 142 -5.56 -16.63 8.78
N ILE A 143 -4.66 -17.59 8.75
CA ILE A 143 -3.71 -17.73 7.66
C ILE A 143 -4.45 -18.44 6.52
N CYS A 144 -4.92 -17.66 5.55
CA CYS A 144 -5.49 -18.20 4.33
C CYS A 144 -4.45 -18.09 3.22
N GLY A 145 -3.80 -19.22 2.93
CA GLY A 145 -2.88 -19.37 1.82
C GLY A 145 -2.90 -20.81 1.34
N THR A 146 -2.73 -21.03 0.04
CA THR A 146 -2.37 -22.36 -0.46
C THR A 146 -1.08 -22.77 0.23
N ARG A 147 -1.09 -23.91 0.94
CA ARG A 147 0.13 -24.64 1.28
C ARG A 147 0.86 -24.89 -0.05
N GLY A 148 1.79 -24.01 -0.40
CA GLY A 148 2.74 -24.24 -1.47
C GLY A 148 3.59 -25.44 -1.05
N GLY A 149 3.48 -26.52 -1.81
CA GLY A 149 4.51 -27.55 -1.85
C GLY A 149 5.68 -27.10 -2.71
#